data_AF-A0A7L1PIW3-F1
#
_entry.id   AF-A0A7L1PIW3-F1
#
_cell.length_a   1.000
_cell.length_b   1.000
_cell.length_c   1.000
_cell.angle_alpha   90.00
_cell.angle_beta   90.00
_cell.angle_gamma   90.00
#
_symmetry.space_group_name_H-M   'P 1'
#
loop_
_entity.id
_entity.type
_entity.pdbx_description
1 polymer ?
#
loop_
_entity_poly.entity_id
_entity_poly.type
_entity_poly.pdbx_seq_one_letter_code
_entity_poly.pdbx_strand_id
1 'polypeptide(L)'
;FFQKTLTAVKTWFTLFGWSKGQNPISIPYSLRRDVCIVQLTVAQEKNFKRNLDKDKGFYETLLRLNGQPIPGIAASQSLPLDPVERMFQLHWQHSELLSFLKSQGAYLSHVMPEFLLAPEDYKIWTEVNTGLRVGSMRSSGKLSGKRIFVLEDSTFETISKRAWMDLLLQMYKVFVLPRVSSRIVPDPSSLESLQNMPGIKSEPLCSNIYSRYERAVLIWLNKHYEKHRKIVWKDSQRGGIPPMRWIVNFDQDLLDGLVLAAQIAAYCPYLIPTHFIKMYTDPRTHEQLLHNSLILVKALHAVSLDINLKV
;
A
#
# COMPACT_ATOMS: atom_id res chain seq x y z
N PHE A 1 9.17 10.73 7.15
CA PHE A 1 7.92 9.94 6.97
C PHE A 1 7.71 9.55 5.51
N PHE A 2 7.42 10.48 4.59
CA PHE A 2 7.09 10.22 3.17
C PHE A 2 8.00 9.20 2.45
N GLN A 3 9.33 9.35 2.51
CA GLN A 3 10.24 8.41 1.84
C GLN A 3 10.17 6.99 2.41
N LYS A 4 9.96 6.83 3.72
CA LYS A 4 9.79 5.51 4.35
C LYS A 4 8.50 4.84 3.86
N THR A 5 7.40 5.60 3.81
CA THR A 5 6.11 5.14 3.28
C THR A 5 6.22 4.75 1.80
N LEU A 6 6.85 5.60 0.99
CA LEU A 6 7.07 5.33 -0.43
C LEU A 6 7.86 4.03 -0.65
N THR A 7 8.94 3.82 0.13
CA THR A 7 9.73 2.59 0.08
C THR A 7 8.89 1.38 0.46
N ALA A 8 8.10 1.47 1.54
CA ALA A 8 7.23 0.38 1.98
C ALA A 8 6.17 0.01 0.91
N VAL A 9 5.50 1.01 0.33
CA VAL A 9 4.51 0.81 -0.75
C VAL A 9 5.18 0.19 -1.97
N LYS A 10 6.32 0.75 -2.41
CA LYS A 10 7.09 0.21 -3.53
C LYS A 10 7.48 -1.25 -3.31
N THR A 11 8.01 -1.58 -2.13
CA THR A 11 8.43 -2.95 -1.79
C THR A 11 7.24 -3.90 -1.79
N TRP A 12 6.15 -3.53 -1.13
CA TRP A 12 4.96 -4.39 -1.06
C TRP A 12 4.39 -4.68 -2.43
N PHE A 13 4.17 -3.66 -3.26
CA PHE A 13 3.65 -3.85 -4.61
C PHE A 13 4.64 -4.61 -5.49
N THR A 14 5.95 -4.34 -5.38
CA THR A 14 6.97 -5.11 -6.11
C THR A 14 6.87 -6.61 -5.83
N LEU A 15 6.64 -6.98 -4.58
CA LEU A 15 6.59 -8.38 -4.15
C LEU A 15 5.23 -9.04 -4.42
N PHE A 16 4.14 -8.29 -4.21
CA PHE A 16 2.80 -8.85 -4.09
C PHE A 16 1.75 -8.15 -4.95
N GLY A 17 2.12 -7.26 -5.86
CA GLY A 17 1.18 -6.60 -6.77
C GLY A 17 0.78 -7.47 -7.96
N TRP A 18 1.73 -8.22 -8.53
CA TRP A 18 1.58 -8.88 -9.83
C TRP A 18 1.38 -10.39 -9.75
N SER A 19 0.73 -10.98 -10.77
CA SER A 19 0.32 -12.38 -10.83
C SER A 19 1.49 -13.35 -11.06
N LYS A 20 2.47 -12.96 -11.87
CA LYS A 20 3.64 -13.78 -12.24
C LYS A 20 4.85 -13.61 -11.31
N GLY A 21 4.63 -13.12 -10.09
CA GLY A 21 5.68 -12.95 -9.08
C GLY A 21 6.20 -11.51 -8.99
N GLN A 22 7.47 -11.36 -8.58
CA GLN A 22 8.03 -10.04 -8.28
C GLN A 22 8.16 -9.17 -9.54
N ASN A 23 7.68 -7.92 -9.46
CA ASN A 23 7.79 -6.93 -10.54
C ASN A 23 8.30 -5.59 -9.97
N PRO A 24 9.60 -5.28 -10.08
CA PRO A 24 10.17 -4.05 -9.55
C PRO A 24 9.52 -2.80 -10.14
N ILE A 25 8.91 -1.98 -9.28
CA ILE A 25 8.29 -0.72 -9.69
C ILE A 25 9.06 0.53 -9.27
N SER A 26 8.86 1.59 -10.03
CA SER A 26 9.25 2.97 -9.71
C SER A 26 8.01 3.85 -9.68
N ILE A 27 7.76 4.51 -8.56
CA ILE A 27 6.60 5.39 -8.38
C ILE A 27 7.06 6.84 -8.64
N PRO A 28 6.44 7.57 -9.59
CA PRO A 28 5.28 7.19 -10.42
C PRO A 28 5.66 6.60 -11.80
N TYR A 29 6.94 6.66 -12.20
CA TYR A 29 7.39 6.40 -13.58
C TYR A 29 6.92 5.07 -14.19
N SER A 30 7.10 3.95 -13.49
CA SER A 30 6.67 2.65 -14.00
C SER A 30 5.15 2.56 -14.10
N LEU A 31 4.39 3.14 -13.15
CA LEU A 31 2.94 3.07 -13.16
C LEU A 31 2.34 3.85 -14.33
N ARG A 32 2.86 5.07 -14.58
CA ARG A 32 2.47 5.88 -15.74
C ARG A 32 2.78 5.15 -17.03
N ARG A 33 3.98 4.57 -17.13
CA ARG A 33 4.41 3.77 -18.27
C ARG A 33 3.52 2.53 -18.45
N ASP A 34 3.24 1.78 -17.40
CA ASP A 34 2.49 0.52 -17.44
C ASP A 34 0.98 0.73 -17.71
N VAL A 35 0.48 1.96 -17.54
CA VAL A 35 -0.83 2.39 -18.08
C VAL A 35 -0.74 2.72 -19.57
N CYS A 36 0.32 3.40 -20.01
CA CYS A 36 0.49 3.79 -21.42
C CYS A 36 0.88 2.63 -22.36
N ILE A 37 1.52 1.57 -21.87
CA ILE A 37 2.03 0.48 -22.73
C ILE A 37 0.96 -0.57 -23.12
N VAL A 38 -0.16 -0.13 -23.68
CA VAL A 38 -0.98 -1.00 -24.55
C VAL A 38 -0.66 -0.78 -26.03
N GLN A 39 0.30 0.09 -26.39
CA GLN A 39 0.42 0.62 -27.75
C GLN A 39 1.53 0.08 -28.67
N LEU A 40 2.60 -0.55 -28.21
CA LEU A 40 3.75 -0.79 -29.10
C LEU A 40 3.66 -2.04 -30.02
N THR A 41 2.62 -2.87 -29.91
CA THR A 41 2.57 -4.15 -30.63
C THR A 41 1.80 -4.13 -31.96
N VAL A 42 1.09 -3.05 -32.31
CA VAL A 42 0.31 -3.02 -33.57
C VAL A 42 0.95 -2.14 -34.66
N ALA A 43 1.87 -1.24 -34.29
CA ALA A 43 2.46 -0.28 -35.25
C ALA A 43 3.87 -0.62 -35.76
N GLN A 44 4.54 -1.67 -35.26
CA GLN A 44 5.89 -2.05 -35.72
C GLN A 44 5.99 -3.52 -36.10
N GLU A 45 5.33 -3.89 -37.21
CA GLU A 45 5.89 -4.92 -38.09
C GLU A 45 7.11 -4.34 -38.82
N LYS A 46 8.25 -4.33 -38.12
CA LYS A 46 9.63 -4.53 -38.63
C LYS A 46 10.62 -4.16 -37.53
N ASN A 47 11.12 -5.19 -36.85
CA ASN A 47 12.44 -5.26 -36.22
C ASN A 47 12.68 -4.73 -34.79
N PHE A 48 11.68 -4.68 -33.90
CA PHE A 48 11.96 -4.74 -32.45
C PHE A 48 10.83 -5.45 -31.69
N LYS A 49 10.93 -6.79 -31.56
CA LYS A 49 10.12 -7.54 -30.58
C LYS A 49 10.65 -7.22 -29.18
N ARG A 50 10.22 -6.10 -28.59
CA ARG A 50 10.23 -6.01 -27.12
C ARG A 50 9.14 -6.96 -26.65
N ASN A 51 9.54 -8.15 -26.20
CA ASN A 51 8.68 -9.07 -25.45
C ASN A 51 8.23 -8.35 -24.17
N LEU A 52 7.20 -7.53 -24.27
CA LEU A 52 6.57 -6.93 -23.11
C LEU A 52 5.46 -7.88 -22.67
N ASP A 53 5.74 -8.51 -21.53
CA ASP A 53 4.84 -9.41 -20.82
C ASP A 53 3.55 -8.62 -20.51
N LYS A 54 2.46 -8.90 -21.26
CA LYS A 54 1.14 -8.25 -21.07
C LYS A 54 0.67 -8.34 -19.61
N ASP A 55 1.20 -9.32 -18.89
CA ASP A 55 0.97 -9.62 -17.47
C ASP A 55 1.62 -8.63 -16.48
N LYS A 56 2.27 -7.55 -16.95
CA LYS A 56 2.92 -6.53 -16.10
C LYS A 56 2.22 -5.18 -16.06
N GLY A 57 1.08 -5.03 -16.73
CA GLY A 57 0.31 -3.79 -16.73
C GLY A 57 -0.21 -3.38 -15.34
N PHE A 58 -0.48 -2.09 -15.16
CA PHE A 58 -1.07 -1.60 -13.90
C PHE A 58 -2.48 -2.17 -13.64
N TYR A 59 -3.28 -2.33 -14.71
CA TYR A 59 -4.62 -2.90 -14.61
C TYR A 59 -4.64 -4.40 -14.28
N GLU A 60 -3.55 -5.13 -14.58
CA GLU A 60 -3.39 -6.53 -14.14
C GLU A 60 -3.22 -6.62 -12.62
N THR A 61 -2.48 -5.69 -12.02
CA THR A 61 -2.38 -5.57 -10.55
C THR A 61 -3.75 -5.30 -9.94
N LEU A 62 -4.54 -4.39 -10.53
CA LEU A 62 -5.90 -4.12 -10.09
C LEU A 62 -6.78 -5.36 -10.18
N LEU A 63 -6.76 -6.07 -11.32
CA LEU A 63 -7.50 -7.31 -11.50
C LEU A 63 -7.10 -8.37 -10.47
N ARG A 64 -5.81 -8.52 -10.17
CA ARG A 64 -5.32 -9.47 -9.16
C ARG A 64 -5.75 -9.12 -7.73
N LEU A 65 -5.73 -7.85 -7.37
CA LEU A 65 -6.08 -7.40 -6.02
C LEU A 65 -7.60 -7.36 -5.81
N ASN A 66 -8.35 -6.90 -6.80
CA ASN A 66 -9.81 -6.81 -6.75
C ASN A 66 -10.50 -8.15 -7.07
N GLY A 67 -9.85 -9.01 -7.86
CA GLY A 67 -10.41 -10.27 -8.38
C GLY A 67 -11.40 -10.08 -9.54
N GLN A 68 -11.74 -8.84 -9.89
CA GLN A 68 -12.66 -8.47 -10.98
C GLN A 68 -12.11 -7.29 -11.77
N PRO A 69 -12.41 -7.19 -13.08
CA PRO A 69 -12.03 -6.03 -13.88
C PRO A 69 -12.77 -4.78 -13.41
N ILE A 70 -12.21 -3.60 -13.70
CA ILE A 70 -12.88 -2.33 -13.43
C ILE A 70 -14.00 -2.16 -14.45
N PRO A 71 -15.25 -1.87 -14.02
CA PRO A 71 -16.33 -1.58 -14.94
C PRO A 71 -15.94 -0.44 -15.90
N GLY A 72 -16.12 -0.65 -17.20
CA GLY A 72 -15.80 0.35 -18.23
C GLY A 72 -14.35 0.36 -18.72
N ILE A 73 -13.37 -0.17 -17.99
CA ILE A 73 -11.97 -0.21 -18.42
C ILE A 73 -11.57 -1.64 -18.79
N ALA A 74 -11.42 -1.91 -20.09
CA ALA A 74 -10.84 -3.18 -20.52
C ALA A 74 -9.33 -3.20 -20.24
N ALA A 75 -8.84 -4.25 -19.57
CA ALA A 75 -7.42 -4.40 -19.21
C ALA A 75 -6.46 -4.36 -20.42
N SER A 76 -6.96 -4.67 -21.62
CA SER A 76 -6.21 -4.73 -22.88
C SER A 76 -6.61 -3.65 -23.89
N GLN A 77 -7.23 -2.54 -23.47
CA GLN A 77 -7.67 -1.49 -24.38
C GLN A 77 -6.48 -0.73 -25.00
N SER A 78 -6.37 -0.75 -26.33
CA SER A 78 -5.38 0.06 -27.04
C SER A 78 -5.68 1.55 -26.88
N LEU A 79 -4.62 2.35 -26.70
CA LEU A 79 -4.73 3.79 -26.70
C LEU A 79 -4.63 4.35 -28.15
N PRO A 80 -5.19 5.53 -28.44
CA PRO A 80 -5.08 6.23 -29.72
C PRO A 80 -3.66 6.69 -30.04
N LEU A 81 -3.31 6.74 -31.32
CA LEU A 81 -2.03 7.30 -31.78
C LEU A 81 -2.00 8.84 -31.68
N ASP A 82 -3.16 9.48 -31.84
CA ASP A 82 -3.27 10.93 -31.69
C ASP A 82 -3.01 11.32 -30.22
N PRO A 83 -2.05 12.23 -29.94
CA PRO A 83 -1.70 12.59 -28.57
C PRO A 83 -2.83 13.24 -27.78
N VAL A 84 -3.76 13.95 -28.42
CA VAL A 84 -4.89 14.61 -27.76
C VAL A 84 -5.96 13.59 -27.40
N GLU A 85 -6.33 12.72 -28.34
CA GLU A 85 -7.26 11.62 -28.09
C GLU A 85 -6.72 10.67 -27.02
N ARG A 86 -5.42 10.33 -27.08
CA ARG A 86 -4.75 9.51 -26.06
C ARG A 86 -4.83 10.15 -24.68
N MET A 87 -4.52 11.43 -24.58
CA MET A 87 -4.59 12.18 -23.32
C MET A 87 -6.02 12.13 -22.76
N PHE A 88 -7.04 12.39 -23.58
CA PHE A 88 -8.44 12.34 -23.12
C PHE A 88 -8.85 10.95 -22.65
N GLN A 89 -8.45 9.90 -23.38
CA GLN A 89 -8.73 8.52 -22.97
C GLN A 89 -8.05 8.16 -21.64
N LEU A 90 -6.77 8.51 -21.47
CA LEU A 90 -6.04 8.28 -20.21
C LEU A 90 -6.69 9.02 -19.04
N HIS A 91 -7.04 10.29 -19.25
CA HIS A 91 -7.73 11.10 -18.24
C HIS A 91 -9.09 10.48 -17.85
N TRP A 92 -9.87 10.03 -18.82
CA TRP A 92 -11.13 9.32 -18.57
C TRP A 92 -10.91 8.01 -17.80
N GLN A 93 -9.96 7.17 -18.22
CA GLN A 93 -9.63 5.92 -17.53
C GLN A 93 -9.21 6.17 -16.07
N HIS A 94 -8.39 7.19 -15.82
CA HIS A 94 -8.03 7.60 -14.46
C HIS A 94 -9.23 8.09 -13.66
N SER A 95 -10.16 8.80 -14.29
CA SER A 95 -11.41 9.25 -13.64
C SER A 95 -12.27 8.06 -13.21
N GLU A 96 -12.47 7.08 -14.09
CA GLU A 96 -13.21 5.85 -13.80
C GLU A 96 -12.53 5.02 -12.72
N LEU A 97 -11.19 4.88 -12.76
CA LEU A 97 -10.42 4.23 -11.71
C LEU A 97 -10.64 4.89 -10.34
N LEU A 98 -10.53 6.23 -10.27
CA LEU A 98 -10.73 6.97 -9.04
C LEU A 98 -12.17 6.85 -8.53
N SER A 99 -13.16 6.89 -9.42
CA SER A 99 -14.57 6.68 -9.10
C SER A 99 -14.82 5.28 -8.54
N PHE A 100 -14.27 4.26 -9.19
CA PHE A 100 -14.34 2.87 -8.74
C PHE A 100 -13.71 2.68 -7.36
N LEU A 101 -12.48 3.17 -7.14
CA LEU A 101 -11.85 3.06 -5.82
C LEU A 101 -12.67 3.76 -4.73
N LYS A 102 -13.25 4.94 -5.02
CA LYS A 102 -14.13 5.65 -4.09
C LYS A 102 -15.39 4.85 -3.75
N SER A 103 -15.98 4.15 -4.73
CA SER A 103 -17.13 3.26 -4.47
C SER A 103 -16.78 2.05 -3.60
N GLN A 104 -15.51 1.62 -3.61
CA GLN A 104 -14.96 0.60 -2.69
C GLN A 104 -14.55 1.16 -1.32
N GLY A 105 -14.78 2.46 -1.06
CA GLY A 105 -14.49 3.11 0.22
C GLY A 105 -13.11 3.79 0.30
N ALA A 106 -12.41 3.98 -0.83
CA ALA A 106 -11.15 4.73 -0.86
C ALA A 106 -11.38 6.23 -0.65
N TYR A 107 -10.53 6.86 0.16
CA TYR A 107 -10.54 8.32 0.33
C TYR A 107 -9.51 8.98 -0.60
N LEU A 108 -9.97 9.39 -1.79
CA LEU A 108 -9.17 10.00 -2.86
C LEU A 108 -9.80 11.31 -3.37
N SER A 109 -10.40 12.10 -2.48
CA SER A 109 -11.02 13.39 -2.86
C SER A 109 -10.01 14.42 -3.33
N HIS A 110 -8.75 14.31 -2.90
CA HIS A 110 -7.65 15.20 -3.26
C HIS A 110 -6.85 14.77 -4.50
N VAL A 111 -7.03 13.53 -4.98
CA VAL A 111 -6.33 13.02 -6.17
C VAL A 111 -7.18 13.29 -7.40
N MET A 112 -6.67 14.12 -8.30
CA MET A 112 -7.30 14.42 -9.59
C MET A 112 -6.74 13.51 -10.70
N PRO A 113 -7.53 13.17 -11.74
CA PRO A 113 -7.11 12.29 -12.82
C PRO A 113 -5.85 12.80 -13.56
N GLU A 114 -5.74 14.10 -13.78
CA GLU A 114 -4.62 14.74 -14.48
C GLU A 114 -3.28 14.56 -13.76
N PHE A 115 -3.28 14.36 -12.43
CA PHE A 115 -2.05 14.10 -11.67
C PHE A 115 -1.53 12.67 -11.85
N LEU A 116 -2.31 11.78 -12.46
CA LEU A 116 -1.89 10.42 -12.76
C LEU A 116 -1.26 10.30 -14.17
N LEU A 117 -1.39 11.33 -15.01
CA LEU A 117 -0.84 11.37 -16.37
C LEU A 117 0.70 11.39 -16.42
N ALA A 118 1.25 11.00 -17.57
CA ALA A 118 2.63 11.30 -17.93
C ALA A 118 2.84 12.81 -18.09
N PRO A 119 4.06 13.35 -17.84
CA PRO A 119 4.34 14.78 -17.97
C PRO A 119 3.93 15.37 -19.33
N GLU A 120 4.10 14.60 -20.40
CA GLU A 120 3.79 14.95 -21.78
C GLU A 120 2.28 15.05 -21.99
N ASP A 121 1.51 14.08 -21.50
CA ASP A 121 0.05 14.08 -21.59
C ASP A 121 -0.56 15.15 -20.65
N TYR A 122 0.07 15.44 -19.51
CA TYR A 122 -0.33 16.54 -18.63
C TYR A 122 -0.13 17.92 -19.26
N LYS A 123 0.98 18.13 -19.98
CA LYS A 123 1.19 19.36 -20.77
C LYS A 123 0.10 19.54 -21.83
N ILE A 124 -0.25 18.47 -22.55
CA ILE A 124 -1.36 18.48 -23.50
C ILE A 124 -2.69 18.82 -22.81
N TRP A 125 -2.99 18.19 -21.67
CA TRP A 125 -4.22 18.44 -20.90
C TRP A 125 -4.30 19.90 -20.43
N THR A 126 -3.21 20.48 -19.94
CA THR A 126 -3.17 21.89 -19.51
C THR A 126 -3.31 22.85 -20.69
N GLU A 127 -2.64 22.61 -21.82
CA GLU A 127 -2.77 23.42 -23.05
C GLU A 127 -4.20 23.44 -23.60
N VAL A 128 -4.88 22.29 -23.59
CA VAL A 128 -6.28 22.17 -24.05
C VAL A 128 -7.23 22.91 -23.10
N ASN A 129 -7.08 22.73 -21.79
CA ASN A 129 -8.00 23.32 -20.81
C ASN A 129 -7.73 24.81 -20.50
N THR A 130 -6.53 25.31 -20.78
CA THR A 130 -6.23 26.75 -20.72
C THR A 130 -6.58 27.49 -22.02
N GLY A 131 -6.99 26.75 -23.06
CA GLY A 131 -7.31 27.29 -24.37
C GLY A 131 -6.09 27.69 -25.21
N LEU A 132 -4.87 27.41 -24.74
CA LEU A 132 -3.62 27.74 -25.46
C LEU A 132 -3.42 26.91 -26.73
N ARG A 133 -4.00 25.71 -26.81
CA ARG A 133 -3.94 24.85 -28.01
C ARG A 133 -5.02 25.12 -29.05
N VAL A 134 -6.14 25.73 -28.67
CA VAL A 134 -7.33 25.84 -29.54
C VAL A 134 -7.34 27.21 -30.23
N GLY A 135 -6.38 27.38 -31.15
CA GLY A 135 -6.42 28.42 -32.18
C GLY A 135 -7.28 28.06 -33.40
N SER A 136 -7.86 26.85 -33.45
CA SER A 136 -8.77 26.46 -34.53
C SER A 136 -9.70 25.34 -34.08
N MET A 137 -10.99 25.54 -34.34
CA MET A 137 -12.09 24.55 -34.35
C MET A 137 -12.89 24.28 -33.05
N ARG A 138 -13.93 25.13 -32.93
CA ARG A 138 -15.32 24.87 -32.50
C ARG A 138 -15.66 24.60 -31.03
N SER A 139 -16.59 25.44 -30.58
CA SER A 139 -17.34 25.41 -29.34
C SER A 139 -18.18 24.14 -29.16
N SER A 140 -18.05 23.49 -28.01
CA SER A 140 -19.16 23.12 -27.12
C SER A 140 -18.59 22.51 -25.84
N GLY A 141 -18.99 23.03 -24.68
CA GLY A 141 -18.57 22.54 -23.37
C GLY A 141 -17.73 23.56 -22.60
N LYS A 142 -18.39 24.58 -22.07
CA LYS A 142 -17.82 25.51 -21.08
C LYS A 142 -17.57 24.72 -19.79
N LEU A 143 -16.46 24.00 -19.71
CA LEU A 143 -15.99 23.37 -18.47
C LEU A 143 -15.55 24.50 -17.51
N SER A 144 -16.04 24.39 -16.28
CA SER A 144 -16.13 25.43 -15.25
C SER A 144 -14.91 26.36 -15.13
N GLY A 145 -15.17 27.65 -14.86
CA GLY A 145 -14.20 28.73 -14.67
C GLY A 145 -13.24 28.63 -13.47
N LYS A 146 -12.70 27.46 -13.18
CA LYS A 146 -11.49 27.31 -12.38
C LYS A 146 -10.31 27.68 -13.28
N ARG A 147 -9.59 28.76 -12.96
CA ARG A 147 -8.26 28.99 -13.54
C ARG A 147 -7.42 27.78 -13.17
N ILE A 148 -7.11 26.93 -14.14
CA ILE A 148 -6.20 25.82 -13.95
C ILE A 148 -4.82 26.43 -13.81
N PHE A 149 -4.26 26.34 -12.61
CA PHE A 149 -2.88 26.73 -12.38
C PHE A 149 -2.00 25.68 -13.06
N VAL A 150 -1.34 26.09 -14.14
CA VAL A 150 -0.33 25.25 -14.79
C VAL A 150 0.84 25.09 -13.83
N LEU A 151 1.05 23.87 -13.39
CA LEU A 151 2.16 23.52 -12.49
C LEU A 151 3.47 23.48 -13.28
N GLU A 152 4.54 23.98 -12.67
CA GLU A 152 5.90 23.74 -13.15
C GLU A 152 6.22 22.23 -13.14
N ASP A 153 7.05 21.76 -14.08
CA ASP A 153 7.41 20.35 -14.26
C ASP A 153 7.88 19.67 -12.95
N SER A 154 8.73 20.35 -12.17
CA SER A 154 9.24 19.84 -10.88
C SER A 154 8.15 19.67 -9.82
N THR A 155 7.20 20.61 -9.80
CA THR A 155 6.06 20.61 -8.89
C THR A 155 5.05 19.55 -9.29
N PHE A 156 4.75 19.45 -10.59
CA PHE A 156 3.90 18.40 -11.14
C PHE A 156 4.45 17.01 -10.80
N GLU A 157 5.74 16.76 -10.98
CA GLU A 157 6.32 15.44 -10.69
C GLU A 157 6.19 15.08 -9.20
N THR A 158 6.36 16.06 -8.31
CA THR A 158 6.16 15.85 -6.86
C THR A 158 4.71 15.51 -6.52
N ILE A 159 3.75 16.22 -7.13
CA ILE A 159 2.31 15.98 -6.94
C ILE A 159 1.90 14.63 -7.54
N SER A 160 2.33 14.33 -8.76
CA SER A 160 2.05 13.06 -9.45
C SER A 160 2.59 11.88 -8.65
N LYS A 161 3.82 12.00 -8.13
CA LYS A 161 4.42 10.97 -7.26
C LYS A 161 3.59 10.73 -6.01
N ARG A 162 3.10 11.80 -5.35
CA ARG A 162 2.22 11.68 -4.18
C ARG A 162 0.86 11.08 -4.55
N ALA A 163 0.24 11.53 -5.64
CA ALA A 163 -1.03 11.02 -6.13
C ALA A 163 -0.99 9.50 -6.38
N TRP A 164 0.05 9.02 -7.07
CA TRP A 164 0.25 7.59 -7.31
C TRP A 164 0.51 6.80 -6.02
N MET A 165 1.30 7.35 -5.09
CA MET A 165 1.54 6.71 -3.79
C MET A 165 0.24 6.59 -2.98
N ASP A 166 -0.55 7.67 -2.91
CA ASP A 166 -1.82 7.70 -2.20
C ASP A 166 -2.84 6.74 -2.83
N LEU A 167 -2.89 6.67 -4.16
CA LEU A 167 -3.72 5.71 -4.89
C LEU A 167 -3.35 4.26 -4.53
N LEU A 168 -2.06 3.91 -4.52
CA LEU A 168 -1.60 2.57 -4.12
C LEU A 168 -1.90 2.25 -2.65
N LEU A 169 -1.75 3.23 -1.74
CA LEU A 169 -2.09 3.06 -0.32
C LEU A 169 -3.60 2.80 -0.15
N GLN A 170 -4.43 3.52 -0.89
CA GLN A 170 -5.88 3.30 -0.84
C GLN A 170 -6.26 1.96 -1.47
N MET A 171 -5.64 1.55 -2.58
CA MET A 171 -5.80 0.21 -3.15
C MET A 171 -5.47 -0.88 -2.14
N TYR A 172 -4.36 -0.75 -1.40
CA TYR A 172 -4.02 -1.69 -0.32
C TYR A 172 -5.12 -1.72 0.74
N LYS A 173 -5.61 -0.55 1.17
CA LYS A 173 -6.66 -0.43 2.20
C LYS A 173 -7.99 -1.06 1.77
N VAL A 174 -8.39 -0.93 0.50
CA VAL A 174 -9.70 -1.42 0.03
C VAL A 174 -9.67 -2.83 -0.55
N PHE A 175 -8.51 -3.35 -0.99
CA PHE A 175 -8.43 -4.68 -1.61
C PHE A 175 -7.62 -5.72 -0.82
N VAL A 176 -6.64 -5.27 -0.03
CA VAL A 176 -5.74 -6.19 0.70
C VAL A 176 -6.18 -6.33 2.14
N LEU A 177 -6.37 -5.20 2.83
CA LEU A 177 -6.73 -5.20 4.24
C LEU A 177 -8.06 -5.93 4.53
N PRO A 178 -9.08 -5.91 3.66
CA PRO A 178 -10.30 -6.69 3.87
C PRO A 178 -10.11 -8.21 3.89
N ARG A 179 -8.98 -8.71 3.36
CA ARG A 179 -8.62 -10.14 3.37
C ARG A 179 -8.17 -10.60 4.76
N VAL A 180 -7.92 -9.69 5.69
CA VAL A 180 -7.72 -10.00 7.11
C VAL A 180 -9.04 -10.59 7.63
N SER A 181 -9.08 -11.92 7.76
CA SER A 181 -10.28 -12.67 8.11
C SER A 181 -10.87 -12.23 9.46
N SER A 182 -12.19 -12.05 9.53
CA SER A 182 -12.89 -11.83 10.80
C SER A 182 -12.83 -13.03 11.76
N ARG A 183 -12.31 -14.19 11.32
CA ARG A 183 -11.99 -15.33 12.20
C ARG A 183 -10.98 -14.99 13.30
N ILE A 184 -10.40 -13.79 13.26
CA ILE A 184 -9.58 -13.20 14.32
C ILE A 184 -10.41 -12.87 15.60
N VAL A 185 -11.76 -12.92 15.59
CA VAL A 185 -12.63 -12.68 16.77
C VAL A 185 -13.87 -13.61 16.79
N PRO A 186 -14.19 -14.40 17.85
CA PRO A 186 -13.35 -15.23 18.72
C PRO A 186 -13.91 -16.67 19.00
N ASP A 187 -13.11 -17.53 19.62
CA ASP A 187 -13.56 -18.66 20.47
C ASP A 187 -14.03 -18.08 21.83
N PRO A 188 -15.22 -18.43 22.37
CA PRO A 188 -15.79 -17.87 23.60
C PRO A 188 -14.85 -17.86 24.82
N SER A 189 -13.94 -18.83 24.94
CA SER A 189 -12.92 -18.88 26.00
C SER A 189 -11.95 -17.68 26.00
N SER A 190 -11.74 -17.04 24.85
CA SER A 190 -10.80 -15.92 24.70
C SER A 190 -11.39 -14.55 25.03
N LEU A 191 -12.71 -14.46 25.15
CA LEU A 191 -13.41 -13.23 25.54
C LEU A 191 -13.17 -12.89 27.02
N GLU A 192 -13.02 -13.88 27.90
CA GLU A 192 -12.71 -13.70 29.32
C GLU A 192 -11.32 -13.07 29.54
N SER A 193 -10.33 -13.42 28.72
CA SER A 193 -9.00 -12.80 28.79
C SER A 193 -9.00 -11.32 28.35
N LEU A 194 -9.96 -10.96 27.48
CA LEU A 194 -10.18 -9.58 27.03
C LEU A 194 -11.10 -8.78 27.98
N GLN A 195 -11.95 -9.43 28.77
CA GLN A 195 -12.75 -8.79 29.82
C GLN A 195 -11.89 -8.25 30.98
N ASN A 196 -10.75 -8.90 31.25
CA ASN A 196 -9.76 -8.45 32.24
C ASN A 196 -8.81 -7.36 31.70
N MET A 197 -8.96 -6.95 30.43
CA MET A 197 -8.23 -5.85 29.80
C MET A 197 -9.06 -4.56 29.86
N PRO A 198 -8.72 -3.56 30.69
CA PRO A 198 -9.53 -2.35 30.84
C PRO A 198 -9.37 -1.39 29.65
N GLY A 199 -10.23 -1.45 28.62
CA GLY A 199 -10.32 -0.35 27.64
C GLY A 199 -10.69 -0.63 26.17
N ILE A 200 -10.50 -1.84 25.61
CA ILE A 200 -11.10 -2.18 24.31
C ILE A 200 -12.47 -2.73 24.67
N LYS A 201 -13.47 -1.85 24.70
CA LYS A 201 -14.83 -2.31 24.46
C LYS A 201 -14.77 -3.11 23.16
N SER A 202 -15.18 -4.37 23.22
CA SER A 202 -15.36 -5.24 22.05
C SER A 202 -16.37 -4.63 21.05
N GLU A 203 -17.08 -3.57 21.45
CA GLU A 203 -17.98 -2.80 20.64
C GLU A 203 -17.26 -1.91 19.59
N PRO A 204 -17.70 -1.95 18.32
CA PRO A 204 -17.03 -1.33 17.18
C PRO A 204 -17.14 0.21 17.09
N LEU A 205 -17.40 0.95 18.17
CA LEU A 205 -17.84 2.35 18.09
C LEU A 205 -16.87 3.43 18.60
N CYS A 206 -15.67 3.12 19.12
CA CYS A 206 -14.88 4.15 19.82
C CYS A 206 -13.62 4.71 19.12
N SER A 207 -13.24 4.27 17.92
CA SER A 207 -12.11 4.89 17.18
C SER A 207 -12.52 5.31 15.77
N ASN A 208 -12.59 6.61 15.52
CA ASN A 208 -12.78 7.17 14.17
C ASN A 208 -11.49 7.11 13.32
N ILE A 209 -10.38 6.64 13.86
CA ILE A 209 -9.06 6.64 13.21
C ILE A 209 -8.85 5.35 12.38
N TYR A 210 -9.23 4.20 12.94
CA TYR A 210 -8.97 2.90 12.32
C TYR A 210 -10.24 2.28 11.72
N SER A 211 -10.10 1.73 10.51
CA SER A 211 -11.09 0.85 9.87
C SER A 211 -11.28 -0.44 10.67
N ARG A 212 -12.39 -1.14 10.40
CA ARG A 212 -12.68 -2.43 11.06
C ARG A 212 -11.56 -3.46 10.91
N TYR A 213 -10.83 -3.43 9.80
CA TYR A 213 -9.76 -4.39 9.50
C TYR A 213 -8.44 -4.01 10.20
N GLU A 214 -8.09 -2.72 10.26
CA GLU A 214 -6.97 -2.24 11.08
C GLU A 214 -7.19 -2.62 12.55
N ARG A 215 -8.42 -2.45 13.06
CA ARG A 215 -8.77 -2.86 14.42
C ARG A 215 -8.66 -4.37 14.64
N ALA A 216 -9.04 -5.18 13.65
CA ALA A 216 -8.86 -6.63 13.73
C ALA A 216 -7.38 -6.99 13.90
N VAL A 217 -6.47 -6.32 13.18
CA VAL A 217 -5.02 -6.50 13.36
C VAL A 217 -4.57 -6.06 14.76
N LEU A 218 -5.03 -4.91 15.26
CA LEU A 218 -4.70 -4.47 16.63
C LEU A 218 -5.16 -5.47 17.69
N ILE A 219 -6.38 -6.00 17.57
CA ILE A 219 -6.90 -7.04 18.48
C ILE A 219 -6.03 -8.29 18.42
N TRP A 220 -5.65 -8.72 17.21
CA TRP A 220 -4.76 -9.86 17.01
C TRP A 220 -3.41 -9.67 17.72
N LEU A 221 -2.77 -8.51 17.53
CA LEU A 221 -1.50 -8.16 18.16
C LEU A 221 -1.60 -8.17 19.69
N ASN A 222 -2.64 -7.57 20.27
CA ASN A 222 -2.86 -7.56 21.72
C ASN A 222 -3.01 -8.98 22.28
N LYS A 223 -3.86 -9.80 21.65
CA LYS A 223 -4.10 -11.19 22.07
C LYS A 223 -2.82 -12.02 22.03
N HIS A 224 -2.07 -11.93 20.94
CA HIS A 224 -0.83 -12.69 20.81
C HIS A 224 0.26 -12.21 21.77
N TYR A 225 0.42 -10.89 21.95
CA TYR A 225 1.40 -10.35 22.88
C TYR A 225 1.13 -10.81 24.32
N GLU A 226 -0.09 -10.63 24.84
CA GLU A 226 -0.40 -10.99 26.23
C GLU A 226 -0.25 -12.51 26.46
N LYS A 227 -0.71 -13.33 25.51
CA LYS A 227 -0.60 -14.79 25.62
C LYS A 227 0.85 -15.27 25.59
N HIS A 228 1.72 -14.66 24.77
CA HIS A 228 3.05 -15.21 24.51
C HIS A 228 4.18 -14.52 25.28
N ARG A 229 4.00 -13.31 25.85
CA ARG A 229 5.09 -12.60 26.56
C ARG A 229 5.70 -13.41 27.71
N LYS A 230 4.87 -14.17 28.43
CA LYS A 230 5.32 -15.05 29.53
C LYS A 230 6.02 -16.32 29.04
N ILE A 231 5.76 -16.73 27.80
CA ILE A 231 6.32 -17.94 27.20
C ILE A 231 7.66 -17.63 26.52
N VAL A 232 7.72 -16.55 25.75
CA VAL A 232 8.89 -16.17 24.94
C VAL A 232 10.05 -15.73 25.82
N TRP A 233 9.77 -14.99 26.91
CA TRP A 233 10.80 -14.39 27.77
C TRP A 233 10.85 -14.97 29.19
N LYS A 234 10.35 -16.21 29.39
CA LYS A 234 10.44 -16.90 30.69
C LYS A 234 11.89 -17.01 31.20
N ASP A 235 12.81 -17.30 30.28
CA ASP A 235 14.23 -17.56 30.54
C ASP A 235 15.09 -16.44 29.92
N SER A 236 14.57 -15.21 29.87
CA SER A 236 15.22 -14.08 29.18
C SER A 236 16.62 -13.79 29.73
N GLN A 237 17.56 -13.52 28.83
CA GLN A 237 18.94 -13.18 29.19
C GLN A 237 19.15 -11.67 29.40
N ARG A 238 18.22 -10.84 28.96
CA ARG A 238 18.38 -9.37 28.87
C ARG A 238 17.14 -8.64 29.42
N GLY A 239 16.80 -8.97 30.66
CA GLY A 239 15.66 -8.44 31.41
C GLY A 239 14.73 -9.55 31.88
N GLY A 240 13.58 -9.17 32.43
CA GLY A 240 12.55 -10.11 32.87
C GLY A 240 11.47 -10.34 31.81
N ILE A 241 10.36 -10.94 32.25
CA ILE A 241 9.12 -11.01 31.45
C ILE A 241 8.66 -9.56 31.18
N PRO A 242 8.45 -9.16 29.90
CA PRO A 242 7.94 -7.84 29.58
C PRO A 242 6.60 -7.54 30.30
N PRO A 243 6.35 -6.29 30.69
CA PRO A 243 5.10 -5.92 31.32
C PRO A 243 3.91 -6.13 30.37
N MET A 244 2.73 -6.32 30.96
CA MET A 244 1.48 -6.21 30.23
C MET A 244 1.35 -4.79 29.68
N ARG A 245 0.92 -4.64 28.43
CA ARG A 245 0.68 -3.32 27.82
C ARG A 245 -0.43 -3.35 26.79
N TRP A 246 -0.93 -2.17 26.48
CA TRP A 246 -1.92 -1.96 25.44
C TRP A 246 -1.26 -1.62 24.10
N ILE A 247 -1.66 -2.29 23.02
CA ILE A 247 -1.25 -1.94 21.66
C ILE A 247 -2.42 -1.22 20.98
N VAL A 248 -2.34 0.10 20.84
CA VAL A 248 -3.36 0.97 20.22
C VAL A 248 -2.91 1.56 18.89
N ASN A 249 -1.63 1.45 18.54
CA ASN A 249 -1.08 1.98 17.30
C ASN A 249 -0.07 1.02 16.63
N PHE A 250 0.30 1.34 15.39
CA PHE A 250 1.26 0.56 14.58
C PHE A 250 2.66 1.20 14.53
N ASP A 251 2.89 2.25 15.32
CA ASP A 251 4.15 3.01 15.35
C ASP A 251 4.85 2.85 16.70
N GLN A 252 4.44 3.62 17.72
CA GLN A 252 5.16 3.67 18.99
C GLN A 252 5.08 2.36 19.77
N ASP A 253 3.94 1.67 19.72
CA ASP A 253 3.69 0.44 20.49
C ASP A 253 4.40 -0.78 19.91
N LEU A 254 4.86 -0.68 18.65
CA LEU A 254 5.63 -1.71 17.95
C LEU A 254 7.14 -1.42 17.90
N LEU A 255 7.56 -0.24 18.38
CA LEU A 255 8.91 0.29 18.20
C LEU A 255 10.02 -0.59 18.78
N ASP A 256 9.75 -1.26 19.91
CA ASP A 256 10.72 -2.12 20.59
C ASP A 256 10.81 -3.55 20.01
N GLY A 257 9.94 -3.87 19.07
CA GLY A 257 9.87 -5.16 18.40
C GLY A 257 9.30 -6.30 19.23
N LEU A 258 8.96 -6.11 20.51
CA LEU A 258 8.52 -7.21 21.37
C LEU A 258 7.14 -7.75 20.95
N VAL A 259 6.23 -6.86 20.53
CA VAL A 259 4.91 -7.27 20.02
C VAL A 259 5.05 -8.11 18.75
N LEU A 260 5.91 -7.69 17.81
CA LEU A 260 6.17 -8.43 16.58
C LEU A 260 6.85 -9.78 16.88
N ALA A 261 7.79 -9.82 17.83
CA ALA A 261 8.46 -11.05 18.23
C ALA A 261 7.49 -12.04 18.85
N ALA A 262 6.61 -11.59 19.75
CA ALA A 262 5.55 -12.42 20.33
C ALA A 262 4.59 -12.94 19.25
N GLN A 263 4.29 -12.12 18.24
CA GLN A 263 3.45 -12.51 17.12
C GLN A 263 4.09 -13.63 16.28
N ILE A 264 5.37 -13.50 15.93
CA ILE A 264 6.10 -14.51 15.16
C ILE A 264 6.29 -15.78 16.00
N ALA A 265 6.66 -15.64 17.28
CA ALA A 265 6.88 -16.77 18.18
C ALA A 265 5.62 -17.64 18.38
N ALA A 266 4.43 -17.05 18.26
CA ALA A 266 3.17 -17.80 18.33
C ALA A 266 3.00 -18.82 17.20
N TYR A 267 3.60 -18.57 16.04
CA TYR A 267 3.56 -19.48 14.88
C TYR A 267 4.87 -20.26 14.72
N CYS A 268 6.00 -19.67 15.11
CA CYS A 268 7.34 -20.22 14.98
C CYS A 268 8.03 -20.31 16.36
N PRO A 269 7.54 -21.14 17.30
CA PRO A 269 8.06 -21.20 18.67
C PRO A 269 9.52 -21.67 18.75
N TYR A 270 10.02 -22.38 17.74
CA TYR A 270 11.42 -22.80 17.63
C TYR A 270 12.40 -21.61 17.48
N LEU A 271 11.93 -20.42 17.13
CA LEU A 271 12.75 -19.21 17.09
C LEU A 271 12.99 -18.59 18.48
N ILE A 272 12.22 -18.98 19.49
CA ILE A 272 12.34 -18.44 20.85
C ILE A 272 13.76 -18.66 21.41
N PRO A 273 14.29 -19.91 21.52
CA PRO A 273 15.60 -20.13 22.12
C PRO A 273 16.77 -19.60 21.28
N THR A 274 16.57 -19.45 19.97
CA THR A 274 17.65 -19.06 19.03
C THR A 274 17.71 -17.55 18.81
N HIS A 275 16.57 -16.85 18.82
CA HIS A 275 16.45 -15.44 18.46
C HIS A 275 15.82 -14.63 19.60
N PHE A 276 14.56 -14.88 19.94
CA PHE A 276 13.76 -13.92 20.74
C PHE A 276 14.18 -13.82 22.21
N ILE A 277 14.76 -14.89 22.78
CA ILE A 277 15.34 -14.89 24.14
C ILE A 277 16.47 -13.87 24.33
N LYS A 278 17.09 -13.41 23.22
CA LYS A 278 18.21 -12.46 23.20
C LYS A 278 17.76 -11.00 23.09
N MET A 279 16.46 -10.74 23.00
CA MET A 279 15.92 -9.38 22.92
C MET A 279 15.92 -8.71 24.29
N TYR A 280 16.13 -7.39 24.30
CA TYR A 280 15.92 -6.57 25.49
C TYR A 280 14.42 -6.43 25.75
N THR A 281 13.98 -6.77 26.97
CA THR A 281 12.55 -6.74 27.33
C THR A 281 12.08 -5.41 27.92
N ASP A 282 13.03 -4.54 28.28
CA ASP A 282 12.80 -3.13 28.65
C ASP A 282 13.85 -2.24 27.95
N PRO A 283 13.80 -2.07 26.61
CA PRO A 283 14.79 -1.29 25.89
C PRO A 283 14.59 0.22 26.13
N ARG A 284 15.63 0.91 26.59
CA ARG A 284 15.63 2.34 26.93
C ARG A 284 16.48 3.19 26.00
N THR A 285 17.39 2.56 25.24
CA THR A 285 18.29 3.26 24.31
C THR A 285 18.01 2.90 22.87
N HIS A 286 18.43 3.77 21.95
CA HIS A 286 18.26 3.52 20.52
C HIS A 286 18.99 2.26 20.06
N GLU A 287 20.16 1.97 20.63
CA GLU A 287 20.97 0.79 20.34
C GLU A 287 20.26 -0.50 20.75
N GLN A 288 19.51 -0.47 21.86
CA GLN A 288 18.72 -1.62 22.32
C GLN A 288 17.50 -1.86 21.41
N LEU A 289 16.81 -0.79 20.98
CA LEU A 289 15.72 -0.86 20.00
C LEU A 289 16.22 -1.38 18.64
N LEU A 290 17.38 -0.91 18.19
CA LEU A 290 18.03 -1.38 16.97
C LEU A 290 18.44 -2.85 17.10
N HIS A 291 19.05 -3.26 18.21
CA HIS A 291 19.41 -4.66 18.49
C HIS A 291 18.18 -5.57 18.39
N ASN A 292 17.06 -5.19 19.01
CA ASN A 292 15.80 -5.93 18.91
C ASN A 292 15.29 -6.02 17.46
N SER A 293 15.35 -4.91 16.72
CA SER A 293 14.96 -4.88 15.30
C SER A 293 15.82 -5.82 14.45
N LEU A 294 17.13 -5.88 14.70
CA LEU A 294 18.04 -6.80 14.01
C LEU A 294 17.73 -8.27 14.31
N ILE A 295 17.32 -8.59 15.55
CA ILE A 295 16.87 -9.94 15.90
C ILE A 295 15.60 -10.29 15.12
N LEU A 296 14.63 -9.39 15.04
CA LEU A 296 13.40 -9.59 14.27
C LEU A 296 13.71 -9.85 12.80
N VAL A 297 14.56 -9.04 12.17
CA VAL A 297 14.94 -9.21 10.75
C VAL A 297 15.61 -10.57 10.54
N LYS A 298 16.54 -10.97 11.41
CA LYS A 298 17.16 -12.31 11.36
C LYS A 298 16.14 -13.44 11.52
N ALA A 299 15.19 -13.28 12.43
CA ALA A 299 14.12 -14.25 12.65
C ALA A 299 13.20 -14.36 11.42
N LEU A 300 12.84 -13.24 10.78
CA LEU A 300 12.05 -13.21 9.55
C LEU A 300 12.79 -13.87 8.38
N HIS A 301 14.09 -13.64 8.24
CA HIS A 301 14.92 -14.34 7.25
C HIS A 301 14.93 -15.85 7.48
N ALA A 302 15.03 -16.30 8.74
CA ALA A 302 15.03 -17.72 9.08
C ALA A 302 13.74 -18.45 8.71
N VAL A 303 12.63 -17.72 8.52
CA VAL A 303 11.32 -18.27 8.10
C VAL A 303 10.88 -17.82 6.71
N SER A 304 11.77 -17.19 5.94
CA SER A 304 11.49 -16.67 4.59
C SER A 304 10.31 -15.69 4.53
N LEU A 305 10.16 -14.86 5.57
CA LEU A 305 9.18 -13.78 5.69
C LEU A 305 9.85 -12.40 5.77
N ASP A 306 11.05 -12.25 5.24
CA ASP A 306 11.82 -11.01 5.33
C ASP A 306 11.24 -9.85 4.50
N ILE A 307 10.38 -10.11 3.51
CA ILE A 307 9.68 -9.07 2.70
C ILE A 307 10.69 -8.00 2.19
N ASN A 308 11.90 -8.42 1.79
CA ASN A 308 12.99 -7.51 1.39
C ASN A 308 13.37 -6.45 2.43
N LEU A 309 13.14 -6.70 3.72
CA LEU A 309 13.65 -5.87 4.80
C LEU A 309 15.19 -5.96 4.79
N LYS A 310 15.84 -4.82 4.57
CA LYS A 310 17.30 -4.72 4.63
C LYS A 310 17.69 -4.20 6.01
N VAL A 311 18.75 -4.79 6.56
CA VAL A 311 19.49 -4.27 7.72
C VAL A 311 20.19 -2.98 7.34
#